data_AF-A0A8T7GFL0-F1
#
_entry.id   AF-A0A8T7GFL0-F1
#
_cell.length_a   1.000
_cell.length_b   1.000
_cell.length_c   1.000
_cell.angle_alpha   90.00
_cell.angle_beta   90.00
_cell.angle_gamma   90.00
#
_symmetry.space_group_name_H-M   'P 1'
#
loop_
_entity.id
_entity.type
_entity.pdbx_description
1 polymer ?
#
loop_
_entity_poly.entity_id
_entity_poly.type
_entity_poly.pdbx_seq_one_letter_code
_entity_poly.pdbx_strand_id
1 'polypeptide(L)'
;MEVVYDYPLYRPPSEANSMIFQVTLGCSFNKCSFCNMYRTKEYSERPWEEIKAEIDMMAGFYPDTRRVFLADGDAINLANDRLVQILRYLYTKFPALERVSCYAMPKNLLQKTDDELKELRLAGLQMFYVGIESGNDIVLRKVTKGATGKSIIQACQKARKHGFVLSCMIILGLGGKKYTNEHISDTAKVLSEVAPDYVGALTLYLEDGVRDEFMSKYNEPFEFIDDMEVLDELERLIAEFNPKTPVVFRANHASNVYSIGGTMPDDRQEILSLIRGLKTKPEMLKPKFLRRF
;
A
#
# COMPACT_ATOMS: atom_id res chain seq x y z
N MET A 1 -14.20 28.48 6.20
CA MET A 1 -13.30 27.97 5.16
C MET A 1 -13.03 26.53 5.54
N GLU A 2 -13.26 25.61 4.62
CA GLU A 2 -13.11 24.16 4.83
C GLU A 2 -11.92 23.69 3.99
N VAL A 3 -11.23 22.64 4.44
CA VAL A 3 -10.23 21.99 3.57
C VAL A 3 -10.98 21.31 2.44
N VAL A 4 -10.79 21.79 1.22
CA VAL A 4 -11.42 21.21 0.04
C VAL A 4 -10.47 20.16 -0.54
N TYR A 5 -10.84 18.89 -0.40
CA TYR A 5 -10.07 17.80 -1.00
C TYR A 5 -10.34 17.70 -2.50
N ASP A 6 -9.29 17.43 -3.26
CA ASP A 6 -9.40 17.00 -4.64
C ASP A 6 -9.77 15.51 -4.64
N TYR A 7 -10.98 15.18 -5.09
CA TYR A 7 -11.50 13.83 -5.12
C TYR A 7 -11.23 13.14 -6.47
N PRO A 8 -11.05 11.80 -6.48
CA PRO A 8 -11.20 10.87 -5.37
C PRO A 8 -10.00 10.86 -4.41
N LEU A 9 -10.25 10.63 -3.12
CA LEU A 9 -9.22 10.60 -2.08
C LEU A 9 -9.17 9.22 -1.43
N TYR A 10 -7.97 8.63 -1.39
CA TYR A 10 -7.75 7.31 -0.82
C TYR A 10 -6.79 7.37 0.35
N ARG A 11 -7.06 6.52 1.34
CA ARG A 11 -6.16 6.28 2.47
C ARG A 11 -6.27 4.83 2.93
N PRO A 12 -5.21 4.27 3.54
CA PRO A 12 -5.28 2.96 4.16
C PRO A 12 -6.29 2.96 5.32
N PRO A 13 -6.97 1.83 5.62
CA PRO A 13 -7.90 1.74 6.74
C PRO A 13 -7.29 2.13 8.09
N SER A 14 -5.99 1.91 8.30
CA SER A 14 -5.27 2.30 9.51
C SER A 14 -5.06 3.82 9.66
N GLU A 15 -5.32 4.59 8.61
CA GLU A 15 -5.29 6.07 8.59
C GLU A 15 -6.69 6.69 8.71
N ALA A 16 -7.73 5.89 9.06
CA ALA A 16 -9.12 6.36 9.15
C ALA A 16 -9.33 7.57 10.10
N ASN A 17 -8.48 7.70 11.11
CA ASN A 17 -8.52 8.80 12.09
C ASN A 17 -7.38 9.81 11.93
N SER A 18 -6.62 9.71 10.84
CA SER A 18 -5.53 10.66 10.57
C SER A 18 -6.06 11.91 9.89
N MET A 19 -5.48 13.06 10.25
CA MET A 19 -5.66 14.31 9.54
C MET A 19 -5.03 14.18 8.15
N ILE A 20 -5.74 14.58 7.10
CA ILE A 20 -5.30 14.37 5.73
C ILE A 20 -4.89 15.69 5.10
N PHE A 21 -3.71 15.70 4.49
CA PHE A 21 -3.27 16.78 3.61
C PHE A 21 -2.85 16.20 2.27
N GLN A 22 -3.35 16.77 1.17
CA GLN A 22 -2.85 16.50 -0.17
C GLN A 22 -1.71 17.47 -0.42
N VAL A 23 -0.47 16.97 -0.43
CA VAL A 23 0.73 17.77 -0.73
C VAL A 23 1.14 17.61 -2.19
N THR A 24 0.71 16.50 -2.80
CA THR A 24 0.67 16.24 -4.23
C THR A 24 -0.74 15.79 -4.59
N LEU A 25 -1.07 15.83 -5.87
CA LEU A 25 -2.28 15.21 -6.42
C LEU A 25 -1.92 14.00 -7.26
N GLY A 26 -2.79 13.00 -7.28
CA GLY A 26 -2.65 11.81 -8.14
C GLY A 26 -1.43 10.92 -7.82
N CYS A 27 -0.96 10.17 -8.80
CA CYS A 27 0.20 9.28 -8.69
C CYS A 27 1.22 9.63 -9.77
N SER A 28 2.50 9.76 -9.44
CA SER A 28 3.53 10.16 -10.44
C SER A 28 3.76 9.10 -11.53
N PHE A 29 3.35 7.85 -11.28
CA PHE A 29 3.47 6.75 -12.24
C PHE A 29 2.18 6.47 -13.02
N ASN A 30 1.03 6.39 -12.34
CA ASN A 30 -0.34 6.24 -12.86
C ASN A 30 -0.54 5.33 -14.09
N LYS A 31 0.23 4.24 -14.19
CA LYS A 31 0.23 3.32 -15.35
C LYS A 31 -0.16 1.88 -15.02
N CYS A 32 -0.31 1.55 -13.73
CA CYS A 32 -0.68 0.23 -13.25
C CYS A 32 -2.06 -0.16 -13.78
N SER A 33 -2.15 -1.22 -14.58
CA SER A 33 -3.36 -1.54 -15.35
C SER A 33 -4.57 -1.93 -14.49
N PHE A 34 -4.35 -2.36 -13.24
CA PHE A 34 -5.41 -2.72 -12.29
C PHE A 34 -5.90 -1.56 -11.41
N CYS A 35 -5.15 -0.45 -11.34
CA CYS A 35 -5.38 0.60 -10.35
C CYS A 35 -6.31 1.68 -10.90
N ASN A 36 -7.47 1.87 -10.26
CA ASN A 36 -8.42 2.94 -10.61
C ASN A 36 -8.26 4.23 -9.79
N MET A 37 -7.48 4.19 -8.70
CA MET A 37 -7.47 5.23 -7.66
C MET A 37 -7.23 6.64 -8.20
N TYR A 38 -6.28 6.82 -9.11
CA TYR A 38 -5.82 8.14 -9.53
C TYR A 38 -6.04 8.41 -11.02
N ARG A 39 -6.95 7.67 -11.69
CA ARG A 39 -7.16 7.78 -13.15
C ARG A 39 -7.79 9.09 -13.59
N THR A 40 -8.53 9.75 -12.71
CA THR A 40 -9.13 11.07 -12.96
C THR A 40 -8.22 12.23 -12.53
N LYS A 41 -6.98 11.95 -12.11
CA LYS A 41 -6.04 12.96 -11.62
C LYS A 41 -4.75 12.96 -12.44
N GLU A 42 -4.26 14.15 -12.73
CA GLU A 42 -2.90 14.35 -13.18
C GLU A 42 -1.98 14.60 -11.99
N TYR A 43 -0.75 14.09 -12.05
CA TYR A 43 0.21 14.35 -10.99
C TYR A 43 0.58 15.83 -10.96
N SER A 44 0.43 16.47 -9.81
CA SER A 44 0.87 17.84 -9.58
C SER A 44 1.36 18.04 -8.15
N GLU A 45 2.27 19.00 -7.97
CA GLU A 45 2.76 19.40 -6.66
C GLU A 45 1.98 20.63 -6.21
N ARG A 46 1.41 20.59 -5.00
CA ARG A 46 0.57 21.69 -4.53
C ARG A 46 1.41 22.87 -4.03
N PRO A 47 0.98 24.12 -4.27
CA PRO A 47 1.67 25.30 -3.77
C PRO A 47 1.76 25.31 -2.24
N TRP A 48 2.88 25.78 -1.70
CA TRP A 48 3.09 25.80 -0.25
C TRP A 48 2.13 26.69 0.48
N GLU A 49 1.81 27.86 -0.07
CA GLU A 49 0.90 28.78 0.62
C GLU A 49 -0.49 28.17 0.81
N GLU A 50 -0.95 27.33 -0.13
CA GLU A 50 -2.20 26.57 0.02
C GLU A 50 -2.07 25.50 1.12
N ILE A 51 -1.03 24.65 1.05
CA ILE A 51 -0.79 23.60 2.05
C ILE A 51 -0.65 24.22 3.45
N LYS A 52 0.09 25.32 3.56
CA LYS A 52 0.33 26.04 4.81
C LYS A 52 -0.97 26.61 5.37
N ALA A 53 -1.80 27.22 4.54
CA ALA A 53 -3.10 27.75 4.96
C ALA A 53 -4.05 26.64 5.45
N GLU A 54 -4.06 25.47 4.80
CA GLU A 54 -4.81 24.30 5.25
C GLU A 54 -4.30 23.78 6.61
N ILE A 55 -2.97 23.68 6.78
CA ILE A 55 -2.37 23.27 8.06
C ILE A 55 -2.73 24.26 9.17
N ASP A 56 -2.61 25.56 8.92
CA ASP A 56 -2.95 26.62 9.89
C ASP A 56 -4.41 26.54 10.32
N MET A 57 -5.31 26.32 9.36
CA MET A 57 -6.74 26.17 9.61
C MET A 57 -7.03 24.93 10.45
N MET A 58 -6.51 23.76 10.04
CA MET A 58 -6.79 22.50 10.74
C MET A 58 -6.15 22.46 12.12
N ALA A 59 -5.01 23.11 12.33
CA ALA A 59 -4.42 23.28 13.66
C ALA A 59 -5.30 24.13 14.59
N GLY A 60 -6.02 25.12 14.05
CA GLY A 60 -6.98 25.92 14.82
C GLY A 60 -8.22 25.12 15.25
N PHE A 61 -8.72 24.21 14.39
CA PHE A 61 -9.90 23.40 14.69
C PHE A 61 -9.60 22.10 15.46
N TYR A 62 -8.46 21.48 15.17
CA TYR A 62 -8.07 20.16 15.68
C TYR A 62 -6.64 20.17 16.24
N PRO A 63 -6.36 20.98 17.28
CA PRO A 63 -5.00 21.12 17.84
C PRO A 63 -4.43 19.81 18.40
N ASP A 64 -5.30 18.89 18.84
CA ASP A 64 -4.93 17.58 19.42
C ASP A 64 -4.68 16.50 18.35
N THR A 65 -4.52 16.88 17.08
CA THR A 65 -4.20 15.94 15.99
C THR A 65 -2.92 15.17 16.30
N ARG A 66 -3.04 13.84 16.45
CA ARG A 66 -1.90 12.94 16.74
C ARG A 66 -1.30 12.27 15.51
N ARG A 67 -2.06 12.21 14.41
CA ARG A 67 -1.66 11.49 13.19
C ARG A 67 -2.00 12.30 11.96
N VAL A 68 -1.04 12.38 11.06
CA VAL A 68 -1.20 13.01 9.74
C VAL A 68 -0.88 11.98 8.65
N PHE A 69 -1.70 11.96 7.62
CA PHE A 69 -1.47 11.22 6.40
C PHE A 69 -1.32 12.20 5.23
N LEU A 70 -0.16 12.17 4.57
CA LEU A 70 0.04 12.89 3.32
C LEU A 70 -0.54 12.02 2.20
N ALA A 71 -1.75 12.39 1.76
CA ALA A 71 -2.57 11.61 0.85
C ALA A 71 -2.15 11.75 -0.62
N ASP A 72 -2.93 11.08 -1.47
CA ASP A 72 -2.63 10.76 -2.86
C ASP A 72 -1.42 9.83 -3.02
N GLY A 73 -1.11 9.45 -4.26
CA GLY A 73 -0.34 8.25 -4.56
C GLY A 73 1.16 8.36 -4.31
N ASP A 74 1.72 9.56 -4.11
CA ASP A 74 3.16 9.73 -4.22
C ASP A 74 3.78 11.00 -3.60
N ALA A 75 3.47 11.28 -2.33
CA ALA A 75 4.04 12.44 -1.63
C ALA A 75 5.58 12.44 -1.60
N ILE A 76 6.21 11.26 -1.64
CA ILE A 76 7.68 11.12 -1.60
C ILE A 76 8.37 11.60 -2.90
N ASN A 77 7.61 11.80 -3.98
CA ASN A 77 8.14 12.33 -5.24
C ASN A 77 8.50 13.83 -5.15
N LEU A 78 7.95 14.57 -4.18
CA LEU A 78 8.29 15.98 -3.93
C LEU A 78 9.79 16.19 -3.74
N ALA A 79 10.28 17.38 -4.08
CA ALA A 79 11.62 17.83 -3.69
C ALA A 79 11.83 17.67 -2.17
N ASN A 80 13.03 17.25 -1.76
CA ASN A 80 13.29 16.85 -0.37
C ASN A 80 13.14 18.01 0.61
N ASP A 81 13.70 19.17 0.27
CA ASP A 81 13.60 20.43 1.02
C ASP A 81 12.13 20.83 1.24
N ARG A 82 11.29 20.66 0.22
CA ARG A 82 9.86 20.93 0.27
C ARG A 82 9.13 20.00 1.23
N LEU A 83 9.40 18.71 1.14
CA LEU A 83 8.77 17.73 2.04
C LEU A 83 9.23 17.94 3.49
N VAL A 84 10.51 18.25 3.72
CA VAL A 84 11.06 18.61 5.04
C VAL A 84 10.40 19.89 5.59
N GLN A 85 10.21 20.91 4.75
CA GLN A 85 9.49 22.15 5.12
C GLN A 85 8.09 21.84 5.63
N ILE A 86 7.33 21.02 4.89
CA ILE A 86 5.97 20.62 5.27
C ILE A 86 5.97 19.85 6.59
N LEU A 87 6.83 18.84 6.72
CA LEU A 87 6.92 18.02 7.93
C LEU A 87 7.22 18.87 9.18
N ARG A 88 8.25 19.72 9.12
CA ARG A 88 8.60 20.60 10.24
C ARG A 88 7.47 21.54 10.62
N TYR A 89 6.74 22.05 9.63
CA TYR A 89 5.61 22.93 9.87
C TYR A 89 4.42 22.20 10.53
N LEU A 90 4.12 20.97 10.09
CA LEU A 90 3.13 20.12 10.75
C LEU A 90 3.45 19.92 12.23
N TYR A 91 4.69 19.54 12.56
CA TYR A 91 5.12 19.37 13.95
C TYR A 91 5.16 20.67 14.76
N THR A 92 5.34 21.82 14.09
CA THR A 92 5.22 23.14 14.74
C THR A 92 3.76 23.48 15.06
N LYS A 93 2.81 23.07 14.20
CA LYS A 93 1.39 23.45 14.27
C LYS A 93 0.53 22.48 15.06
N PHE A 94 0.94 21.23 15.16
CA PHE A 94 0.27 20.18 15.92
C PHE A 94 1.21 19.67 17.02
N PRO A 95 1.23 20.29 18.22
CA PRO A 95 2.15 19.89 19.29
C PRO A 95 1.97 18.46 19.79
N ALA A 96 0.76 17.89 19.61
CA ALA A 96 0.43 16.50 19.96
C ALA A 96 0.72 15.49 18.82
N LEU A 97 1.28 15.94 17.69
CA LEU A 97 1.54 15.09 16.53
C LEU A 97 2.58 14.02 16.86
N GLU A 98 2.19 12.76 16.69
CA GLU A 98 3.04 11.61 16.95
C GLU A 98 3.61 11.04 15.66
N ARG A 99 2.79 11.00 14.59
CA ARG A 99 3.13 10.30 13.36
C ARG A 99 2.67 11.01 12.10
N VAL A 100 3.59 11.17 11.16
CA VAL A 100 3.30 11.47 9.76
C VAL A 100 3.61 10.24 8.90
N SER A 101 2.72 9.93 7.95
CA SER A 101 2.88 8.82 7.01
C SER A 101 2.38 9.17 5.62
N CYS A 102 2.79 8.39 4.60
CA CYS A 102 2.34 8.58 3.22
C CYS A 102 2.41 7.29 2.40
N TYR A 103 1.78 7.27 1.22
CA TYR A 103 2.09 6.28 0.20
C TYR A 103 3.48 6.54 -0.39
N ALA A 104 4.20 5.47 -0.73
CA ALA A 104 5.48 5.56 -1.40
C ALA A 104 5.63 4.47 -2.47
N MET A 105 6.07 4.88 -3.66
CA MET A 105 6.46 3.94 -4.70
C MET A 105 7.89 3.45 -4.49
N PRO A 106 8.19 2.16 -4.76
CA PRO A 106 9.55 1.63 -4.69
C PRO A 106 10.56 2.44 -5.51
N LYS A 107 10.18 2.90 -6.72
CA LYS A 107 11.03 3.72 -7.59
C LYS A 107 11.47 5.01 -6.90
N ASN A 108 10.56 5.71 -6.23
CA ASN A 108 10.84 7.02 -5.67
C ASN A 108 11.63 6.91 -4.37
N LEU A 109 11.41 5.85 -3.57
CA LEU A 109 12.29 5.51 -2.45
C LEU A 109 13.73 5.25 -2.89
N LEU A 110 13.93 4.62 -4.06
CA LEU A 110 15.26 4.39 -4.60
C LEU A 110 15.92 5.68 -5.09
N GLN A 111 15.15 6.63 -5.65
CA GLN A 111 15.65 7.92 -6.14
C GLN A 111 16.13 8.84 -5.02
N LYS A 112 15.53 8.80 -3.82
CA LYS A 112 16.02 9.55 -2.66
C LYS A 112 17.39 9.05 -2.22
N THR A 113 18.33 9.95 -1.98
CA THR A 113 19.64 9.62 -1.40
C THR A 113 19.50 9.16 0.06
N ASP A 114 20.56 8.54 0.59
CA ASP A 114 20.58 8.14 2.00
C ASP A 114 20.48 9.35 2.94
N ASP A 115 21.07 10.49 2.58
CA ASP A 115 21.00 11.72 3.37
C ASP A 115 19.60 12.35 3.33
N GLU A 116 18.93 12.35 2.17
CA GLU A 116 17.54 12.81 2.05
C GLU A 116 16.60 11.95 2.91
N LEU A 117 16.72 10.62 2.86
CA LEU A 117 15.92 9.71 3.69
C LEU A 117 16.16 9.93 5.18
N LYS A 118 17.42 10.15 5.59
CA LYS A 118 17.77 10.49 6.97
C LYS A 118 17.15 11.84 7.38
N GLU A 119 17.19 12.84 6.51
CA GLU A 119 16.60 14.15 6.79
C GLU A 119 15.08 14.06 6.95
N LEU A 120 14.39 13.33 6.07
CA LEU A 120 12.95 13.10 6.18
C LEU A 120 12.57 12.38 7.48
N ARG A 121 13.36 11.38 7.86
CA ARG A 121 13.15 10.65 9.11
C ARG A 121 13.30 11.56 10.34
N LEU A 122 14.30 12.46 10.32
CA LEU A 122 14.54 13.45 11.37
C LEU A 122 13.49 14.56 11.40
N ALA A 123 12.95 14.93 10.23
CA ALA A 123 11.86 15.88 10.10
C ALA A 123 10.50 15.32 10.58
N GLY A 124 10.44 14.01 10.85
CA GLY A 124 9.30 13.35 11.49
C GLY A 124 8.40 12.52 10.57
N LEU A 125 8.81 12.28 9.32
CA LEU A 125 8.16 11.25 8.51
C LEU A 125 8.53 9.88 9.08
N GLN A 126 7.54 9.07 9.45
CA GLN A 126 7.79 7.84 10.20
C GLN A 126 7.48 6.57 9.42
N MET A 127 6.50 6.61 8.51
CA MET A 127 5.93 5.39 7.95
C MET A 127 5.56 5.54 6.47
N PHE A 128 5.80 4.46 5.72
CA PHE A 128 5.41 4.33 4.32
C PHE A 128 4.41 3.19 4.11
N TYR A 129 3.42 3.46 3.25
CA TYR A 129 2.58 2.46 2.63
C TYR A 129 3.12 2.12 1.24
N VAL A 130 3.55 0.88 1.03
CA VAL A 130 4.26 0.47 -0.20
C VAL A 130 3.52 -0.65 -0.91
N GLY A 131 3.07 -0.39 -2.15
CA GLY A 131 2.46 -1.40 -3.01
C GLY A 131 3.51 -2.33 -3.62
N ILE A 132 3.59 -3.56 -3.10
CA ILE A 132 4.38 -4.67 -3.69
C ILE A 132 3.58 -5.32 -4.81
N GLU A 133 2.29 -5.56 -4.57
CA GLU A 133 1.30 -6.23 -5.45
C GLU A 133 1.62 -7.69 -5.75
N SER A 134 2.81 -7.96 -6.27
CA SER A 134 3.33 -9.29 -6.62
C SER A 134 4.85 -9.29 -6.45
N GLY A 135 5.43 -10.41 -6.03
CA GLY A 135 6.87 -10.63 -6.09
C GLY A 135 7.35 -11.17 -7.45
N ASN A 136 6.43 -11.62 -8.31
CA ASN A 136 6.76 -12.19 -9.61
C ASN A 136 6.89 -11.13 -10.71
N ASP A 137 8.06 -11.08 -11.35
CA ASP A 137 8.40 -10.09 -12.38
C ASP A 137 7.56 -10.19 -13.66
N ILE A 138 7.07 -11.38 -14.02
CA ILE A 138 6.16 -11.53 -15.18
C ILE A 138 4.84 -10.83 -14.88
N VAL A 139 4.23 -11.12 -13.72
CA VAL A 139 2.98 -10.50 -13.28
C VAL A 139 3.14 -8.98 -13.15
N LEU A 140 4.22 -8.51 -12.52
CA LEU A 140 4.51 -7.08 -12.36
C LEU A 140 4.61 -6.34 -13.71
N ARG A 141 5.22 -6.97 -14.73
CA ARG A 141 5.27 -6.40 -16.09
C ARG A 141 3.91 -6.38 -16.75
N LYS A 142 3.13 -7.46 -16.66
CA LYS A 142 1.79 -7.57 -17.25
C LYS A 142 0.83 -6.52 -16.72
N VAL A 143 0.97 -6.17 -15.44
CA VAL A 143 0.16 -5.11 -14.83
C VAL A 143 0.81 -3.71 -14.90
N THR A 144 1.93 -3.59 -15.61
CA THR A 144 2.67 -2.34 -15.79
C THR A 144 3.00 -1.68 -14.45
N LYS A 145 3.52 -2.41 -13.44
CA LYS A 145 3.83 -1.83 -12.11
C LYS A 145 5.04 -0.88 -12.11
N GLY A 146 5.94 -1.05 -13.09
CA GLY A 146 7.18 -0.25 -13.17
C GLY A 146 8.22 -0.61 -12.11
N ALA A 147 8.18 -1.84 -11.59
CA ALA A 147 9.12 -2.38 -10.61
C ALA A 147 9.37 -3.87 -10.84
N THR A 148 10.45 -4.39 -10.28
CA THR A 148 10.76 -5.83 -10.18
C THR A 148 10.79 -6.25 -8.72
N GLY A 149 10.68 -7.55 -8.43
CA GLY A 149 10.84 -8.08 -7.08
C GLY A 149 12.15 -7.61 -6.45
N LYS A 150 13.25 -7.62 -7.22
CA LYS A 150 14.56 -7.10 -6.79
C LYS A 150 14.51 -5.61 -6.43
N SER A 151 13.92 -4.76 -7.28
CA SER A 151 13.88 -3.32 -7.00
C SER A 151 12.95 -2.99 -5.82
N ILE A 152 11.89 -3.77 -5.62
CA ILE A 152 11.00 -3.69 -4.45
C ILE A 152 11.77 -4.03 -3.16
N ILE A 153 12.52 -5.14 -3.16
CA ILE A 153 13.35 -5.55 -2.01
C ILE A 153 14.34 -4.44 -1.66
N GLN A 154 15.07 -3.93 -2.65
CA GLN A 154 16.05 -2.86 -2.46
C GLN A 154 15.40 -1.58 -1.89
N ALA A 155 14.25 -1.16 -2.43
CA ALA A 155 13.55 0.03 -1.98
C ALA A 155 13.10 -0.08 -0.51
N CYS A 156 12.48 -1.22 -0.16
CA CYS A 156 11.97 -1.44 1.18
C CYS A 156 13.10 -1.60 2.19
N GLN A 157 14.16 -2.35 1.88
CA GLN A 157 15.32 -2.49 2.75
C GLN A 157 16.04 -1.15 2.96
N LYS A 158 16.14 -0.31 1.93
CA LYS A 158 16.68 1.05 2.05
C LYS A 158 15.85 1.90 3.00
N ALA A 159 14.52 1.90 2.89
CA ALA A 159 13.67 2.61 3.83
C ALA A 159 13.82 2.08 5.27
N ARG A 160 13.83 0.75 5.47
CA ARG A 160 14.02 0.17 6.81
C ARG A 160 15.38 0.50 7.42
N LYS A 161 16.45 0.52 6.62
CA LYS A 161 17.81 0.94 7.06
C LYS A 161 17.80 2.34 7.68
N HIS A 162 16.93 3.23 7.20
CA HIS A 162 16.75 4.59 7.73
C HIS A 162 15.67 4.70 8.82
N GLY A 163 15.19 3.57 9.35
CA GLY A 163 14.29 3.53 10.50
C GLY A 163 12.84 3.92 10.19
N PHE A 164 12.41 3.78 8.93
CA PHE A 164 10.99 3.92 8.56
C PHE A 164 10.22 2.62 8.83
N VAL A 165 9.01 2.77 9.35
CA VAL A 165 8.02 1.69 9.45
C VAL A 165 7.43 1.44 8.06
N LEU A 166 7.29 0.17 7.66
CA LEU A 166 6.70 -0.21 6.39
C LEU A 166 5.39 -0.98 6.56
N SER A 167 4.35 -0.53 5.86
CA SER A 167 3.14 -1.31 5.61
C SER A 167 3.07 -1.65 4.12
N CYS A 168 3.39 -2.89 3.78
CA CYS A 168 3.39 -3.36 2.41
C CYS A 168 2.04 -3.96 2.00
N MET A 169 1.65 -3.83 0.74
CA MET A 169 0.40 -4.39 0.20
C MET A 169 0.69 -5.39 -0.93
N ILE A 170 -0.02 -6.51 -0.93
CA ILE A 170 0.02 -7.54 -1.99
C ILE A 170 -1.40 -7.82 -2.50
N ILE A 171 -1.53 -8.28 -3.74
CA ILE A 171 -2.82 -8.51 -4.39
C ILE A 171 -2.93 -9.97 -4.82
N LEU A 172 -3.75 -10.74 -4.10
CA LEU A 172 -4.14 -12.10 -4.46
C LEU A 172 -4.93 -12.09 -5.77
N GLY A 173 -4.71 -13.09 -6.61
CA GLY A 173 -5.33 -13.27 -7.92
C GLY A 173 -4.73 -12.43 -9.03
N LEU A 174 -3.70 -11.61 -8.77
CA LEU A 174 -3.09 -10.74 -9.78
C LEU A 174 -2.41 -11.53 -10.91
N GLY A 175 -1.95 -12.75 -10.62
CA GLY A 175 -1.39 -13.68 -11.61
C GLY A 175 -2.43 -14.42 -12.46
N GLY A 176 -3.72 -14.33 -12.12
CA GLY A 176 -4.74 -15.21 -12.67
C GLY A 176 -4.44 -16.70 -12.42
N LYS A 177 -5.23 -17.60 -13.01
CA LYS A 177 -4.99 -19.05 -12.88
C LYS A 177 -3.62 -19.48 -13.39
N LYS A 178 -3.14 -18.84 -14.45
CA LYS A 178 -1.92 -19.23 -15.18
C LYS A 178 -0.64 -19.04 -14.37
N TYR A 179 -0.51 -17.95 -13.62
CA TYR A 179 0.72 -17.63 -12.87
C TYR A 179 0.56 -17.75 -11.36
N THR A 180 -0.51 -18.37 -10.88
CA THR A 180 -0.82 -18.42 -9.44
C THR A 180 0.32 -18.99 -8.58
N ASN A 181 1.05 -20.00 -9.09
CA ASN A 181 2.13 -20.64 -8.35
C ASN A 181 3.35 -19.71 -8.22
N GLU A 182 3.85 -19.19 -9.34
CA GLU A 182 5.01 -18.30 -9.37
C GLU A 182 4.71 -16.96 -8.71
N HIS A 183 3.50 -16.42 -8.92
CA HIS A 183 3.02 -15.21 -8.25
C HIS A 183 3.16 -15.34 -6.73
N ILE A 184 2.62 -16.41 -6.14
CA ILE A 184 2.61 -16.57 -4.69
C ILE A 184 3.99 -16.93 -4.14
N SER A 185 4.72 -17.85 -4.78
CA SER A 185 6.04 -18.24 -4.29
C SER A 185 7.02 -17.07 -4.32
N ASP A 186 7.04 -16.29 -5.40
CA ASP A 186 7.92 -15.13 -5.49
C ASP A 186 7.46 -13.98 -4.58
N THR A 187 6.15 -13.81 -4.37
CA THR A 187 5.63 -12.86 -3.38
C THR A 187 6.06 -13.23 -1.97
N ALA A 188 5.98 -14.52 -1.59
CA ALA A 188 6.44 -15.00 -0.31
C ALA A 188 7.94 -14.75 -0.10
N LYS A 189 8.77 -14.98 -1.13
CA LYS A 189 10.21 -14.69 -1.10
C LYS A 189 10.47 -13.19 -0.89
N VAL A 190 9.85 -12.33 -1.70
CA VAL A 190 10.00 -10.87 -1.58
C VAL A 190 9.58 -10.39 -0.19
N LEU A 191 8.44 -10.82 0.33
CA LEU A 191 7.99 -10.46 1.68
C LEU A 191 8.95 -10.97 2.77
N SER A 192 9.49 -12.17 2.62
CA SER A 192 10.44 -12.75 3.59
C SER A 192 11.76 -11.98 3.62
N GLU A 193 12.25 -11.54 2.45
CA GLU A 193 13.47 -10.74 2.31
C GLU A 193 13.29 -9.30 2.79
N VAL A 194 12.11 -8.70 2.54
CA VAL A 194 11.78 -7.36 3.01
C VAL A 194 11.52 -7.35 4.51
N ALA A 195 10.79 -8.36 5.02
CA ALA A 195 10.28 -8.49 6.38
C ALA A 195 9.70 -7.16 6.94
N PRO A 196 8.68 -6.57 6.29
CA PRO A 196 8.14 -5.26 6.68
C PRO A 196 7.41 -5.36 8.03
N ASP A 197 7.08 -4.24 8.66
CA ASP A 197 6.35 -4.24 9.94
C ASP A 197 4.91 -4.75 9.77
N TYR A 198 4.27 -4.39 8.66
CA TYR A 198 2.92 -4.80 8.32
C TYR A 198 2.82 -5.31 6.87
N VAL A 199 1.98 -6.31 6.64
CA VAL A 199 1.56 -6.77 5.31
C VAL A 199 0.04 -6.81 5.24
N GLY A 200 -0.51 -6.08 4.28
CA GLY A 200 -1.91 -6.13 3.88
C GLY A 200 -2.09 -6.97 2.61
N ALA A 201 -2.90 -8.01 2.66
CA ALA A 201 -3.29 -8.77 1.48
C ALA A 201 -4.68 -8.32 1.00
N LEU A 202 -4.76 -7.86 -0.24
CA LEU A 202 -5.99 -7.53 -0.94
C LEU A 202 -6.31 -8.65 -1.94
N THR A 203 -7.56 -8.78 -2.35
CA THR A 203 -7.94 -9.61 -3.50
C THR A 203 -8.17 -8.71 -4.71
N LEU A 204 -7.70 -9.13 -5.89
CA LEU A 204 -7.87 -8.40 -7.14
C LEU A 204 -9.34 -8.04 -7.34
N TYR A 205 -9.61 -6.75 -7.43
CA TYR A 205 -10.91 -6.20 -7.74
C TYR A 205 -10.70 -5.16 -8.85
N LEU A 206 -11.31 -5.40 -10.00
CA LEU A 206 -11.21 -4.49 -11.15
C LEU A 206 -12.52 -3.71 -11.23
N GLU A 207 -12.43 -2.41 -10.98
CA GLU A 207 -13.53 -1.49 -11.27
C GLU A 207 -13.73 -1.37 -12.79
N ASP A 208 -14.96 -1.07 -13.21
CA ASP A 208 -15.33 -1.03 -14.64
C ASP A 208 -14.43 -0.09 -15.44
N GLY A 209 -13.99 1.02 -14.86
CA GLY A 209 -13.11 2.00 -15.51
C GLY A 209 -11.71 1.51 -15.87
N VAL A 210 -11.24 0.39 -15.29
CA VAL A 210 -9.89 -0.15 -15.56
C VAL A 210 -9.90 -1.57 -16.11
N ARG A 211 -11.06 -2.22 -16.21
CA ARG A 211 -11.15 -3.63 -16.63
C ARG A 211 -10.60 -3.85 -18.04
N ASP A 212 -11.00 -3.01 -19.00
CA ASP A 212 -10.56 -3.15 -20.39
C ASP A 212 -9.06 -2.83 -20.55
N GLU A 213 -8.59 -1.80 -19.84
CA GLU A 213 -7.17 -1.47 -19.79
C GLU A 213 -6.34 -2.60 -19.18
N PHE A 214 -6.84 -3.21 -18.10
CA PHE A 214 -6.23 -4.38 -17.48
C PHE A 214 -6.08 -5.52 -18.49
N MET A 215 -7.17 -5.92 -19.14
CA MET A 215 -7.16 -7.02 -20.11
C MET A 215 -6.22 -6.75 -21.29
N SER A 216 -6.26 -5.52 -21.83
CA SER A 216 -5.40 -5.10 -22.93
C SER A 216 -3.92 -5.13 -22.55
N LYS A 217 -3.55 -4.54 -21.41
CA LYS A 217 -2.15 -4.49 -20.95
C LYS A 217 -1.61 -5.82 -20.46
N TYR A 218 -2.47 -6.70 -19.92
CA TYR A 218 -2.08 -8.05 -19.52
C TYR A 218 -1.54 -8.86 -20.71
N ASN A 219 -2.02 -8.50 -21.91
CA ASN A 219 -1.51 -8.95 -23.21
C ASN A 219 -1.53 -10.48 -23.37
N GLU A 220 -2.56 -11.11 -22.84
CA GLU A 220 -2.95 -12.51 -23.02
C GLU A 220 -4.33 -12.76 -22.39
N PRO A 221 -5.01 -13.88 -22.70
CA PRO A 221 -6.23 -14.25 -22.01
C PRO A 221 -6.01 -14.34 -20.49
N PHE A 222 -6.83 -13.62 -19.72
CA PHE A 222 -6.77 -13.61 -18.27
C PHE A 222 -7.95 -14.39 -17.68
N GLU A 223 -7.65 -15.49 -17.01
CA GLU A 223 -8.62 -16.25 -16.24
C GLU A 223 -8.55 -15.86 -14.76
N PHE A 224 -9.63 -15.26 -14.27
CA PHE A 224 -9.77 -14.93 -12.85
C PHE A 224 -9.81 -16.22 -12.01
N ILE A 225 -9.19 -16.14 -10.83
CA ILE A 225 -9.36 -17.14 -9.80
C ILE A 225 -10.67 -16.93 -9.04
N ASP A 226 -11.30 -18.02 -8.60
CA ASP A 226 -12.47 -17.98 -7.73
C ASP A 226 -12.10 -17.83 -6.24
N ASP A 227 -13.11 -17.78 -5.37
CA ASP A 227 -12.90 -17.54 -3.94
C ASP A 227 -12.12 -18.66 -3.24
N MET A 228 -12.25 -19.90 -3.73
CA MET A 228 -11.54 -21.06 -3.21
C MET A 228 -10.08 -21.02 -3.64
N GLU A 229 -9.84 -20.67 -4.90
CA GLU A 229 -8.50 -20.46 -5.44
C GLU A 229 -7.79 -19.26 -4.77
N VAL A 230 -8.51 -18.20 -4.36
CA VAL A 230 -7.96 -17.11 -3.52
C VAL A 230 -7.50 -17.64 -2.16
N LEU A 231 -8.28 -18.54 -1.53
CA LEU A 231 -7.88 -19.19 -0.29
C LEU A 231 -6.70 -20.15 -0.50
N ASP A 232 -6.60 -20.79 -1.66
CA ASP A 232 -5.43 -21.61 -2.05
C ASP A 232 -4.17 -20.75 -2.17
N GLU A 233 -4.26 -19.60 -2.83
CA GLU A 233 -3.16 -18.63 -2.89
C GLU A 233 -2.74 -18.14 -1.51
N LEU A 234 -3.71 -17.76 -0.67
CA LEU A 234 -3.43 -17.29 0.68
C LEU A 234 -2.81 -18.40 1.55
N GLU A 235 -3.28 -19.64 1.44
CA GLU A 235 -2.67 -20.77 2.17
C GLU A 235 -1.21 -20.97 1.77
N ARG A 236 -0.92 -21.00 0.46
CA ARG A 236 0.46 -21.13 -0.05
C ARG A 236 1.33 -19.96 0.40
N LEU A 237 0.83 -18.74 0.31
CA LEU A 237 1.54 -17.54 0.75
C LEU A 237 1.94 -17.65 2.22
N ILE A 238 1.00 -18.01 3.10
CA ILE A 238 1.25 -18.16 4.54
C ILE A 238 2.16 -19.34 4.84
N ALA A 239 2.10 -20.43 4.06
CA ALA A 239 3.00 -21.57 4.21
C ALA A 239 4.45 -21.22 3.83
N GLU A 240 4.66 -20.42 2.79
CA GLU A 240 6.00 -20.05 2.29
C GLU A 240 6.57 -18.78 2.93
N PHE A 241 5.74 -17.88 3.46
CA PHE A 241 6.19 -16.60 4.01
C PHE A 241 6.98 -16.81 5.31
N ASN A 242 8.29 -16.58 5.27
CA ASN A 242 9.21 -16.86 6.37
C ASN A 242 10.09 -15.64 6.68
N PRO A 243 9.52 -14.58 7.28
CA PRO A 243 10.24 -13.36 7.56
C PRO A 243 11.28 -13.56 8.68
N LYS A 244 12.39 -12.82 8.60
CA LYS A 244 13.47 -12.83 9.61
C LYS A 244 13.09 -12.13 10.92
N THR A 245 12.06 -11.29 10.89
CA THR A 245 11.54 -10.55 12.04
C THR A 245 10.02 -10.70 12.06
N PRO A 246 9.36 -10.59 13.23
CA PRO A 246 7.90 -10.64 13.30
C PRO A 246 7.23 -9.64 12.36
N VAL A 247 6.20 -10.08 11.63
CA VAL A 247 5.44 -9.25 10.68
C VAL A 247 3.95 -9.36 10.96
N VAL A 248 3.27 -8.23 11.15
CA VAL A 248 1.82 -8.21 11.33
C VAL A 248 1.14 -8.39 9.97
N PHE A 249 0.50 -9.54 9.77
CA PHE A 249 -0.20 -9.88 8.53
C PHE A 249 -1.70 -9.66 8.66
N ARG A 250 -2.32 -9.02 7.67
CA ARG A 250 -3.78 -8.77 7.60
C ARG A 250 -4.30 -8.98 6.18
N ALA A 251 -5.25 -9.89 6.02
CA ALA A 251 -6.12 -10.01 4.86
C ALA A 251 -7.54 -9.62 5.29
N ASN A 252 -7.75 -8.33 5.57
CA ASN A 252 -9.02 -7.81 6.08
C ASN A 252 -9.56 -6.64 5.25
N HIS A 253 -9.00 -6.43 4.06
CA HIS A 253 -9.50 -5.44 3.11
C HIS A 253 -10.93 -5.77 2.69
N ALA A 254 -11.68 -4.76 2.25
CA ALA A 254 -13.06 -4.94 1.84
C ALA A 254 -13.21 -5.92 0.66
N SER A 255 -12.17 -6.08 -0.16
CA SER A 255 -12.12 -7.01 -1.28
C SER A 255 -11.89 -8.48 -0.89
N ASN A 256 -11.42 -8.78 0.32
CA ASN A 256 -11.13 -10.16 0.72
C ASN A 256 -12.40 -10.97 1.02
N VAL A 257 -12.30 -12.27 0.77
CA VAL A 257 -13.34 -13.29 1.00
C VAL A 257 -13.65 -13.48 2.49
N TYR A 258 -12.68 -13.22 3.38
CA TYR A 258 -12.83 -13.33 4.83
C TYR A 258 -11.77 -12.45 5.52
N SER A 259 -12.00 -12.05 6.76
CA SER A 259 -11.00 -11.31 7.56
C SER A 259 -10.05 -12.29 8.25
N ILE A 260 -8.80 -12.30 7.81
CA ILE A 260 -7.76 -13.20 8.34
C ILE A 260 -6.56 -12.36 8.79
N GLY A 261 -5.92 -12.72 9.89
CA GLY A 261 -4.72 -12.03 10.33
C GLY A 261 -4.05 -12.69 11.53
N GLY A 262 -2.77 -12.38 11.69
CA GLY A 262 -1.93 -12.79 12.81
C GLY A 262 -0.54 -12.16 12.67
N THR A 263 0.42 -12.64 13.42
CA THR A 263 1.82 -12.23 13.39
C THR A 263 2.65 -13.38 12.85
N MET A 264 3.33 -13.17 11.74
CA MET A 264 4.19 -14.18 11.12
C MET A 264 5.59 -14.13 11.74
N PRO A 265 6.23 -15.28 12.05
CA PRO A 265 5.78 -16.64 11.79
C PRO A 265 4.92 -17.28 12.90
N ASP A 266 4.75 -16.61 14.04
CA ASP A 266 4.19 -17.17 15.28
C ASP A 266 2.77 -17.74 15.10
N ASP A 267 1.89 -17.01 14.42
CA ASP A 267 0.48 -17.37 14.22
C ASP A 267 0.25 -18.21 12.94
N ARG A 268 1.32 -18.71 12.28
CA ARG A 268 1.22 -19.41 10.98
C ARG A 268 0.22 -20.57 11.03
N GLN A 269 0.32 -21.43 12.04
CA GLN A 269 -0.53 -22.62 12.12
C GLN A 269 -1.99 -22.28 12.38
N GLU A 270 -2.28 -21.26 13.17
CA GLU A 270 -3.64 -20.77 13.40
C GLU A 270 -4.25 -20.23 12.11
N ILE A 271 -3.50 -19.40 11.38
CA ILE A 271 -3.93 -18.86 10.08
C ILE A 271 -4.18 -19.99 9.07
N LEU A 272 -3.27 -20.95 8.94
CA LEU A 272 -3.43 -22.09 8.02
C LEU A 272 -4.64 -22.94 8.39
N SER A 273 -4.85 -23.21 9.67
CA SER A 273 -6.02 -23.96 10.15
C SER A 273 -7.33 -23.24 9.83
N LEU A 274 -7.39 -21.93 10.03
CA LEU A 274 -8.55 -21.11 9.67
C LEU A 274 -8.83 -21.17 8.16
N ILE A 275 -7.82 -20.99 7.32
CA ILE A 275 -7.96 -21.04 5.86
C ILE A 275 -8.51 -22.40 5.42
N ARG A 276 -7.94 -23.50 5.92
CA ARG A 276 -8.41 -24.86 5.60
C ARG A 276 -9.86 -25.10 6.07
N GLY A 277 -10.22 -24.59 7.23
CA GLY A 277 -11.60 -24.63 7.72
C GLY A 277 -12.57 -23.89 6.79
N LEU A 278 -12.21 -22.67 6.36
CA LEU A 278 -13.04 -21.86 5.44
C LEU A 278 -13.27 -22.57 4.10
N LYS A 279 -12.27 -23.31 3.59
CA LYS A 279 -12.42 -24.10 2.35
C LYS A 279 -13.49 -25.20 2.44
N THR A 280 -13.79 -25.68 3.65
CA THR A 280 -14.86 -26.67 3.88
C THR A 280 -16.23 -26.03 4.13
N LYS A 281 -16.29 -24.70 4.28
CA LYS A 281 -17.48 -23.92 4.67
C LYS A 281 -17.64 -22.64 3.83
N PRO A 282 -17.87 -22.77 2.52
CA PRO A 282 -17.95 -21.62 1.60
C PRO A 282 -19.06 -20.62 1.98
N GLU A 283 -20.09 -21.05 2.71
CA GLU A 283 -21.16 -20.20 3.25
C GLU A 283 -20.67 -19.14 4.25
N MET A 284 -19.48 -19.33 4.85
CA MET A 284 -18.86 -18.36 5.74
C MET A 284 -18.16 -17.21 5.00
N LEU A 285 -17.94 -17.35 3.69
CA LEU A 285 -17.24 -16.35 2.90
C LEU A 285 -18.15 -15.13 2.67
N LYS A 286 -17.55 -13.94 2.78
CA LYS A 286 -18.23 -12.68 2.50
C LYS A 286 -18.79 -12.71 1.08
N PRO A 287 -20.11 -12.54 0.86
CA PRO A 287 -20.69 -12.53 -0.48
C PRO A 287 -20.05 -11.48 -1.40
N LYS A 288 -19.95 -11.77 -2.71
CA LYS A 288 -19.31 -10.87 -3.69
C LYS A 288 -19.93 -9.46 -3.73
N PHE A 289 -21.24 -9.34 -3.56
CA PHE A 289 -21.95 -8.04 -3.57
C PHE A 289 -21.66 -7.17 -2.33
N LEU A 290 -21.05 -7.72 -1.27
CA LEU A 290 -20.59 -6.96 -0.10
C LEU A 290 -19.10 -6.59 -0.18
N ARG A 291 -18.40 -7.02 -1.25
CA ARG A 291 -16.99 -6.72 -1.47
C ARG A 291 -16.84 -5.47 -2.31
N ARG A 292 -15.82 -4.68 -2.01
CA ARG A 292 -15.48 -3.44 -2.71
C ARG A 292 -13.98 -3.19 -2.64
N PHE A 293 -13.50 -2.34 -3.54
CA PHE A 293 -12.19 -1.72 -3.42
C PHE A 293 -12.26 -0.56 -2.43
#